data_AF-A0A1H6TXR7-F1
#
_entry.id   AF-A0A1H6TXR7-F1
#
_cell.length_a   1.000
_cell.length_b   1.000
_cell.length_c   1.000
_cell.angle_alpha   90.00
_cell.angle_beta   90.00
_cell.angle_gamma   90.00
#
_symmetry.space_group_name_H-M   'P 1'
#
loop_
_entity.id
_entity.type
_entity.pdbx_description
1 polymer ?
#
loop_
_entity_poly.entity_id
_entity_poly.type
_entity_poly.pdbx_seq_one_letter_code
_entity_poly.pdbx_strand_id
1 'polypeptide(L)'
;MAARKKRGEMVPQRQAMAGGTQAQMRKVRGDGWSQADEQLFLETLAETCNASEAARAIGKSRTGAYRRKKAVPAFAQAWMEALTIGYQEIEMLLMREILFGSEVEDITLDAEGAVKTRKVKRSRNMAVALRLLAYHRDTMMAMRQAAAGVTVERPDSPDAIARVDAIMAEVQAERGRAEAVGAG
;
A
#
# COMPACT_ATOMS: atom_id res chain seq x y z
N MET A 1 -36.67 33.56 -10.94
CA MET A 1 -35.24 33.90 -10.80
C MET A 1 -34.42 32.77 -11.43
N ALA A 2 -34.09 32.87 -12.72
CA ALA A 2 -33.39 31.81 -13.45
C ALA A 2 -31.87 31.90 -13.21
N ALA A 3 -31.27 30.85 -12.63
CA ALA A 3 -29.84 30.77 -12.38
C ALA A 3 -29.06 30.68 -13.69
N ARG A 4 -28.24 31.70 -13.96
CA ARG A 4 -27.38 31.83 -15.15
C ARG A 4 -26.22 30.83 -15.05
N LYS A 5 -26.24 29.79 -15.90
CA LYS A 5 -25.16 28.79 -16.04
C LYS A 5 -23.84 29.47 -16.45
N LYS A 6 -22.78 29.37 -15.62
CA LYS A 6 -21.42 29.85 -15.96
C LYS A 6 -20.95 29.16 -17.25
N ARG A 7 -20.69 29.95 -18.30
CA ARG A 7 -20.11 29.47 -19.56
C ARG A 7 -18.64 29.18 -19.32
N GLY A 8 -18.22 27.93 -19.54
CA GLY A 8 -16.84 27.50 -19.38
C GLY A 8 -15.91 28.18 -20.40
N GLU A 9 -14.67 28.39 -19.99
CA GLU A 9 -13.62 29.02 -20.80
C GLU A 9 -13.34 28.20 -22.08
N MET A 10 -13.17 28.89 -23.20
CA MET A 10 -12.96 28.31 -24.52
C MET A 10 -11.55 28.67 -25.00
N VAL A 11 -10.75 27.68 -25.39
CA VAL A 11 -9.38 27.88 -25.84
C VAL A 11 -9.29 27.56 -27.34
N PRO A 12 -8.68 28.44 -28.16
CA PRO A 12 -8.51 28.18 -29.58
C PRO A 12 -7.43 27.11 -29.82
N GLN A 13 -7.75 26.07 -30.58
CA GLN A 13 -6.78 25.09 -31.05
C GLN A 13 -6.80 25.04 -32.59
N ARG A 14 -5.62 25.17 -33.20
CA ARG A 14 -5.45 25.09 -34.66
C ARG A 14 -5.24 23.63 -35.05
N GLN A 15 -6.12 23.09 -35.89
CA GLN A 15 -5.91 21.80 -36.56
C GLN A 15 -5.89 22.03 -38.06
N ALA A 16 -4.95 21.37 -38.75
CA ALA A 16 -4.88 21.38 -40.20
C ALA A 16 -5.84 20.31 -40.74
N MET A 17 -6.91 20.75 -41.41
CA MET A 17 -7.76 19.90 -42.24
C MET A 17 -7.46 20.18 -43.72
N ALA A 18 -7.65 19.17 -44.57
CA ALA A 18 -7.51 19.31 -46.01
C ALA A 18 -8.48 20.39 -46.53
N GLY A 19 -7.95 21.57 -46.86
CA GLY A 19 -8.72 22.70 -47.37
C GLY A 19 -8.64 24.00 -46.56
N GLY A 20 -8.00 24.04 -45.38
CA GLY A 20 -7.74 25.29 -44.65
C GLY A 20 -7.75 25.15 -43.13
N THR A 21 -7.01 26.04 -42.45
CA THR A 21 -6.92 26.07 -40.98
C THR A 21 -8.12 26.81 -40.38
N GLN A 22 -9.20 26.10 -40.07
CA GLN A 22 -10.26 26.64 -39.22
C GLN A 22 -9.94 26.37 -37.74
N ALA A 23 -9.87 27.44 -36.94
CA ALA A 23 -9.75 27.33 -35.49
C ALA A 23 -11.11 26.99 -34.89
N GLN A 24 -11.30 25.74 -34.46
CA GLN A 24 -12.49 25.33 -33.72
C GLN A 24 -12.31 25.67 -32.23
N MET A 25 -13.28 26.38 -31.65
CA MET A 25 -13.36 26.56 -30.20
C MET A 25 -13.86 25.28 -29.55
N ARG A 26 -12.99 24.59 -28.82
CA ARG A 26 -13.38 23.48 -27.95
C ARG A 26 -13.45 23.96 -26.51
N LYS A 27 -14.47 23.52 -25.77
CA LYS A 27 -14.56 23.73 -24.32
C LYS A 27 -13.30 23.19 -23.66
N VAL A 28 -12.66 23.97 -22.77
CA VAL A 28 -11.56 23.44 -21.93
C VAL A 28 -12.08 22.19 -21.24
N ARG A 29 -11.38 21.08 -21.44
CA ARG A 29 -11.68 19.82 -20.77
C ARG A 29 -11.54 20.05 -19.27
N GLY A 30 -12.67 20.12 -18.56
CA GLY A 30 -12.72 20.19 -17.08
C GLY A 30 -12.32 18.88 -16.40
N ASP A 31 -11.85 17.93 -17.20
CA ASP A 31 -11.48 16.55 -16.88
C ASP A 31 -10.00 16.40 -16.49
N GLY A 32 -9.26 17.52 -16.41
CA GLY A 32 -7.94 17.57 -15.79
C GLY A 32 -8.04 17.41 -14.27
N TRP A 33 -7.13 16.64 -13.68
CA TRP A 33 -6.98 16.57 -12.22
C TRP A 33 -6.71 17.97 -11.67
N SER A 34 -7.56 18.43 -10.77
CA SER A 34 -7.30 19.63 -9.98
C SER A 34 -6.33 19.31 -8.83
N GLN A 35 -5.73 20.34 -8.24
CA GLN A 35 -4.92 20.15 -7.02
C GLN A 35 -5.77 19.62 -5.86
N ALA A 36 -7.04 20.04 -5.76
CA ALA A 36 -7.98 19.54 -4.76
C ALA A 36 -8.33 18.06 -4.98
N ASP A 37 -8.48 17.63 -6.25
CA ASP A 37 -8.68 16.21 -6.58
C ASP A 37 -7.44 15.40 -6.17
N GLU A 38 -6.25 15.92 -6.42
CA GLU A 38 -5.01 15.24 -6.05
C GLU A 38 -4.87 15.09 -4.54
N GLN A 39 -5.14 16.16 -3.78
CA GLN A 39 -5.10 16.15 -2.33
C GLN A 39 -6.11 15.15 -1.75
N LEU A 40 -7.38 15.25 -2.13
CA LEU A 40 -8.44 14.37 -1.63
C LEU A 40 -8.18 12.91 -2.00
N PHE A 41 -7.62 12.65 -3.18
CA PHE A 41 -7.22 11.30 -3.58
C PHE A 41 -6.15 10.73 -2.64
N LEU A 42 -5.11 11.50 -2.35
CA LEU A 42 -3.98 11.07 -1.52
C LEU A 42 -4.39 10.89 -0.06
N GLU A 43 -5.22 11.78 0.48
CA GLU A 43 -5.81 11.65 1.82
C GLU A 43 -6.63 10.36 1.93
N THR A 44 -7.59 10.16 1.03
CA THR A 44 -8.42 8.94 1.02
C THR A 44 -7.56 7.68 0.85
N LEU A 45 -6.49 7.75 0.06
CA LEU A 45 -5.57 6.64 -0.13
C LEU A 45 -4.77 6.32 1.14
N ALA A 46 -4.35 7.34 1.90
CA ALA A 46 -3.66 7.16 3.16
C ALA A 46 -4.58 6.54 4.22
N GLU A 47 -5.84 6.96 4.28
CA GLU A 47 -6.82 6.42 5.23
C GLU A 47 -7.25 4.99 4.91
N THR A 48 -7.45 4.66 3.63
CA THR A 48 -8.12 3.40 3.24
C THR A 48 -7.18 2.37 2.63
N CYS A 49 -5.97 2.76 2.23
CA CYS A 49 -5.09 1.96 1.36
C CYS A 49 -5.76 1.47 0.06
N ASN A 50 -6.90 2.05 -0.36
CA ASN A 50 -7.72 1.56 -1.45
C ASN A 50 -7.82 2.58 -2.60
N ALA A 51 -6.98 2.38 -3.63
CA ALA A 51 -6.94 3.25 -4.81
C ALA A 51 -8.27 3.29 -5.62
N SER A 52 -9.11 2.25 -5.51
CA SER A 52 -10.42 2.25 -6.18
C SER A 52 -11.39 3.19 -5.48
N GLU A 53 -11.33 3.23 -4.15
CA GLU A 53 -12.15 4.08 -3.29
C GLU A 53 -11.71 5.53 -3.36
N ALA A 54 -10.40 5.78 -3.25
CA ALA A 54 -9.81 7.11 -3.48
C ALA A 54 -10.18 7.69 -4.87
N ALA A 55 -10.20 6.86 -5.91
CA ALA A 55 -10.62 7.30 -7.24
C ALA A 55 -12.12 7.67 -7.28
N ARG A 56 -12.98 6.89 -6.60
CA ARG A 56 -14.41 7.19 -6.50
C ARG A 56 -14.65 8.50 -5.74
N ALA A 57 -13.91 8.77 -4.67
CA ALA A 57 -14.03 9.99 -3.87
C ALA A 57 -13.86 11.27 -4.70
N ILE A 58 -12.97 11.24 -5.71
CA ILE A 58 -12.69 12.38 -6.60
C ILE A 58 -13.45 12.31 -7.94
N GLY A 59 -14.39 11.36 -8.08
CA GLY A 59 -15.15 11.13 -9.30
C GLY A 59 -14.31 10.73 -10.52
N LYS A 60 -13.14 10.10 -10.32
CA LYS A 60 -12.25 9.60 -11.39
C LYS A 60 -12.28 8.08 -11.44
N SER A 61 -11.77 7.52 -12.55
CA SER A 61 -11.57 6.08 -12.66
C SER A 61 -10.23 5.65 -12.06
N ARG A 62 -10.20 4.45 -11.47
CA ARG A 62 -8.96 3.82 -10.98
C ARG A 62 -7.87 3.78 -12.06
N THR A 63 -8.23 3.37 -13.27
CA THR A 63 -7.30 3.33 -14.42
C THR A 63 -6.72 4.71 -14.73
N GLY A 64 -7.53 5.77 -14.62
CA GLY A 64 -7.08 7.16 -14.77
C GLY A 64 -6.07 7.58 -13.71
N ALA A 65 -6.26 7.17 -12.46
CA ALA A 65 -5.34 7.42 -11.36
C ALA A 65 -3.97 6.74 -11.57
N TYR A 66 -3.95 5.46 -11.98
CA TYR A 66 -2.70 4.77 -12.34
C TYR A 66 -2.00 5.40 -13.54
N ARG A 67 -2.75 5.86 -14.56
CA ARG A 67 -2.17 6.59 -15.69
C ARG A 67 -1.52 7.90 -15.24
N ARG A 68 -2.14 8.64 -14.31
CA ARG A 68 -1.54 9.83 -13.70
C ARG A 68 -0.28 9.49 -12.92
N LYS A 69 -0.30 8.44 -12.11
CA LYS A 69 0.88 7.95 -11.37
C LYS A 69 2.06 7.68 -12.31
N LYS A 70 1.81 7.08 -13.47
CA LYS A 70 2.87 6.84 -14.47
C LYS A 70 3.37 8.13 -15.14
N ALA A 71 2.50 9.12 -15.32
CA ALA A 71 2.80 10.33 -16.07
C ALA A 71 3.42 11.46 -15.21
N VAL A 72 3.13 11.51 -13.92
CA VAL A 72 3.51 12.61 -13.02
C VAL A 72 4.36 12.06 -11.86
N PRO A 73 5.69 12.22 -11.90
CA PRO A 73 6.58 11.68 -10.87
C PRO A 73 6.29 12.19 -9.45
N ALA A 74 5.95 13.47 -9.29
CA ALA A 74 5.61 14.04 -7.99
C ALA A 74 4.38 13.36 -7.36
N PHE A 75 3.33 13.14 -8.16
CA PHE A 75 2.14 12.40 -7.73
C PHE A 75 2.47 10.93 -7.39
N ALA A 76 3.42 10.32 -8.11
CA ALA A 76 3.86 8.97 -7.78
C ALA A 76 4.58 8.90 -6.42
N GLN A 77 5.39 9.90 -6.09
CA GLN A 77 6.03 10.02 -4.78
C GLN A 77 4.98 10.22 -3.69
N ALA A 78 4.08 11.19 -3.85
CA ALA A 78 3.03 11.45 -2.89
C ALA A 78 2.09 10.26 -2.70
N TRP A 79 1.80 9.50 -3.76
CA TRP A 79 1.04 8.24 -3.68
C TRP A 79 1.74 7.21 -2.78
N MET A 80 3.05 7.07 -2.90
CA MET A 80 3.82 6.13 -2.08
C MET A 80 3.87 6.57 -0.62
N GLU A 81 4.00 7.88 -0.37
CA GLU A 81 3.93 8.46 0.97
C GLU A 81 2.57 8.19 1.61
N ALA A 82 1.47 8.43 0.89
CA ALA A 82 0.12 8.11 1.35
C ALA A 82 -0.03 6.63 1.74
N LEU A 83 0.44 5.70 0.88
CA LEU A 83 0.41 4.26 1.23
C LEU A 83 1.28 3.93 2.45
N THR A 84 2.41 4.60 2.62
CA THR A 84 3.28 4.39 3.78
C THR A 84 2.54 4.73 5.06
N ILE A 85 1.84 5.87 5.10
CA ILE A 85 1.02 6.29 6.24
C ILE A 85 -0.05 5.25 6.56
N GLY A 86 -0.84 4.85 5.56
CA GLY A 86 -1.91 3.87 5.78
C GLY A 86 -1.41 2.50 6.25
N TYR A 87 -0.25 2.06 5.75
CA TYR A 87 0.36 0.82 6.22
C TYR A 87 0.89 0.92 7.65
N GLN A 88 1.45 2.06 8.07
CA GLN A 88 1.89 2.27 9.45
C GLN A 88 0.72 2.16 10.43
N GLU A 89 -0.45 2.71 10.08
CA GLU A 89 -1.65 2.60 10.91
C GLU A 89 -2.16 1.15 11.00
N ILE A 90 -2.23 0.45 9.88
CA ILE A 90 -2.60 -0.97 9.85
C ILE A 90 -1.60 -1.81 10.65
N GLU A 91 -0.30 -1.52 10.55
CA GLU A 91 0.75 -2.18 11.32
C GLU A 91 0.57 -1.96 12.82
N MET A 92 0.27 -0.74 13.27
CA MET A 92 -0.02 -0.46 14.68
C MET A 92 -1.27 -1.20 15.18
N LEU A 93 -2.35 -1.23 14.39
CA LEU A 93 -3.58 -1.96 14.71
C LEU A 93 -3.32 -3.47 14.81
N LEU A 94 -2.50 -4.01 13.90
CA LEU A 94 -2.07 -5.41 13.94
C LEU A 94 -1.13 -5.69 15.12
N MET A 95 -0.21 -4.80 15.46
CA MET A 95 0.62 -4.91 16.65
C MET A 95 -0.23 -4.96 17.92
N ARG A 96 -1.26 -4.11 18.00
CA ARG A 96 -2.24 -4.15 19.08
C ARG A 96 -2.94 -5.52 19.13
N GLU A 97 -3.39 -6.03 17.99
CA GLU A 97 -4.00 -7.36 17.88
C GLU A 97 -3.05 -8.50 18.31
N ILE A 98 -1.75 -8.42 18.04
CA ILE A 98 -0.76 -9.42 18.49
C ILE A 98 -0.57 -9.37 20.01
N LEU A 99 -0.34 -8.16 20.53
CA LEU A 99 0.01 -7.95 21.94
C LEU A 99 -1.19 -8.27 22.84
N PHE A 100 -2.37 -7.80 22.47
CA PHE A 100 -3.57 -7.87 23.30
C PHE A 100 -4.55 -8.97 22.86
N GLY A 101 -4.49 -9.41 21.59
CA GLY A 101 -5.49 -10.29 21.00
C GLY A 101 -6.78 -9.58 20.61
N SER A 102 -7.57 -10.23 19.76
CA SER A 102 -8.98 -9.88 19.53
C SER A 102 -9.81 -10.45 20.66
N GLU A 103 -10.61 -9.58 21.30
CA GLU A 103 -11.62 -9.98 22.27
C GLU A 103 -12.94 -10.27 21.55
N VAL A 104 -13.35 -11.53 21.60
CA VAL A 104 -14.70 -11.93 21.20
C VAL A 104 -15.50 -12.16 22.47
N GLU A 105 -16.58 -11.40 22.65
CA GLU A 105 -17.51 -11.62 23.76
C GLU A 105 -18.67 -12.52 23.31
N ASP A 106 -18.79 -13.69 23.92
CA ASP A 106 -19.99 -14.52 23.86
C ASP A 106 -20.89 -14.17 25.04
N ILE A 107 -22.00 -13.47 24.75
CA ILE A 107 -23.03 -13.13 25.73
C ILE A 107 -24.21 -14.09 25.52
N THR A 108 -24.49 -14.93 26.51
CA THR A 108 -25.72 -15.72 26.55
C THR A 108 -26.74 -14.99 27.42
N LEU A 109 -27.93 -14.75 26.88
CA LEU A 109 -29.04 -14.15 27.61
C LEU A 109 -29.94 -15.26 28.18
N ASP A 110 -30.65 -14.99 29.27
CA ASP A 110 -31.75 -15.83 29.75
C ASP A 110 -33.06 -15.55 29.01
N ALA A 111 -34.14 -16.21 29.42
CA ALA A 111 -35.45 -16.10 28.76
C ALA A 111 -36.08 -14.71 28.92
N GLU A 112 -35.65 -13.96 29.93
CA GLU A 112 -36.07 -12.60 30.27
C GLU A 112 -35.18 -11.53 29.63
N GLY A 113 -34.13 -11.94 28.89
CA GLY A 113 -33.21 -11.07 28.19
C GLY A 113 -32.07 -10.51 29.05
N ALA A 114 -31.92 -10.98 30.30
CA ALA A 114 -30.81 -10.62 31.16
C ALA A 114 -29.56 -11.47 30.85
N VAL A 115 -28.38 -10.90 31.09
CA VAL A 115 -27.10 -11.57 30.78
C VAL A 115 -26.88 -12.73 31.74
N LYS A 116 -26.99 -13.95 31.22
CA LYS A 116 -26.79 -15.19 31.96
C LYS A 116 -25.32 -15.57 32.05
N THR A 117 -24.58 -15.46 30.95
CA THR A 117 -23.13 -15.69 30.92
C THR A 117 -22.46 -14.74 29.93
N ARG A 118 -21.29 -14.22 30.32
CA ARG A 118 -20.41 -13.41 29.47
C ARG A 118 -19.05 -14.08 29.42
N LYS A 119 -18.62 -14.52 28.24
CA LYS A 119 -17.32 -15.16 28.05
C LYS A 119 -16.49 -14.35 27.06
N VAL A 120 -15.36 -13.84 27.52
CA VAL A 120 -14.41 -13.12 26.66
C VAL A 120 -13.34 -14.11 26.19
N LYS A 121 -13.26 -14.36 24.88
CA LYS A 121 -12.21 -15.16 24.26
C LYS A 121 -11.20 -14.23 23.61
N ARG A 122 -9.95 -14.32 24.05
CA ARG A 122 -8.82 -13.63 23.40
C ARG A 122 -8.14 -14.54 22.39
N SER A 123 -8.11 -14.15 21.12
CA SER A 123 -7.40 -14.87 20.05
C SER A 123 -6.30 -13.97 19.47
N ARG A 124 -5.14 -14.53 19.10
CA ARG A 124 -4.04 -13.75 18.50
C ARG A 124 -3.69 -14.35 17.14
N ASN A 125 -3.91 -13.61 16.07
CA ASN A 125 -3.59 -14.07 14.72
C ASN A 125 -2.16 -13.66 14.31
N MET A 126 -1.17 -14.39 14.83
CA MET A 126 0.26 -14.12 14.62
C MET A 126 0.72 -14.28 13.16
N ALA A 127 0.00 -15.05 12.35
CA ALA A 127 0.37 -15.29 10.95
C ALA A 127 0.14 -14.05 10.07
N VAL A 128 -0.90 -13.26 10.35
CA VAL A 128 -1.19 -12.02 9.61
C VAL A 128 -0.14 -10.96 9.90
N ALA A 129 0.28 -10.86 11.16
CA ALA A 129 1.34 -9.96 11.59
C ALA A 129 2.69 -10.20 10.91
N LEU A 130 3.16 -11.46 10.89
CA LEU A 130 4.43 -11.81 10.26
C LEU A 130 4.43 -11.55 8.76
N ARG A 131 3.28 -11.77 8.09
CA ARG A 131 3.14 -11.46 6.66
C ARG A 131 3.15 -9.97 6.37
N LEU A 132 2.49 -9.15 7.21
CA LEU A 132 2.51 -7.70 7.05
C LEU A 132 3.94 -7.15 7.25
N LEU A 133 4.61 -7.60 8.30
CA LEU A 133 5.99 -7.19 8.60
C LEU A 133 6.94 -7.55 7.46
N ALA A 134 6.82 -8.77 6.91
CA ALA A 134 7.61 -9.19 5.76
C ALA A 134 7.33 -8.33 4.52
N TYR A 135 6.05 -8.04 4.24
CA TYR A 135 5.65 -7.23 3.10
C TYR A 135 6.12 -5.77 3.21
N HIS A 136 6.01 -5.17 4.40
CA HIS A 136 6.46 -3.80 4.70
C HIS A 136 7.98 -3.69 4.61
N ARG A 137 8.72 -4.64 5.20
CA ARG A 137 10.18 -4.72 5.10
C ARG A 137 10.64 -4.78 3.64
N ASP A 138 9.97 -5.60 2.84
CA ASP A 138 10.30 -5.81 1.44
C ASP A 138 10.04 -4.57 0.57
N THR A 139 8.92 -3.88 0.81
CA THR A 139 8.61 -2.61 0.12
C THR A 139 9.57 -1.50 0.56
N MET A 140 9.86 -1.38 1.85
CA MET A 140 10.80 -0.39 2.37
C MET A 140 12.25 -0.64 1.93
N MET A 141 12.68 -1.90 1.82
CA MET A 141 13.99 -2.25 1.26
C MET A 141 14.07 -1.91 -0.23
N ALA A 142 13.06 -2.26 -1.03
CA ALA A 142 13.01 -1.88 -2.44
C ALA A 142 13.03 -0.34 -2.61
N MET A 143 12.38 0.39 -1.70
CA MET A 143 12.33 1.85 -1.71
C MET A 143 13.68 2.47 -1.31
N ARG A 144 14.34 1.95 -0.26
CA ARG A 144 15.72 2.35 0.10
C ARG A 144 16.70 2.05 -1.02
N GLN A 145 16.58 0.91 -1.69
CA GLN A 145 17.43 0.54 -2.84
C GLN A 145 17.21 1.49 -4.02
N ALA A 146 15.95 1.81 -4.35
CA ALA A 146 15.61 2.76 -5.40
C ALA A 146 16.06 4.19 -5.09
N ALA A 147 16.01 4.61 -3.82
CA ALA A 147 16.46 5.93 -3.37
C ALA A 147 18.00 6.03 -3.24
N ALA A 148 18.68 4.94 -2.87
CA ALA A 148 20.13 4.91 -2.70
C ALA A 148 20.90 4.58 -3.99
N GLY A 149 20.24 4.10 -5.04
CA GLY A 149 20.92 3.57 -6.24
C GLY A 149 21.78 2.33 -5.96
N VAL A 150 21.63 1.71 -4.79
CA VAL A 150 22.42 0.56 -4.32
C VAL A 150 21.49 -0.63 -4.15
N THR A 151 21.77 -1.73 -4.87
CA THR A 151 21.13 -3.02 -4.68
C THR A 151 21.69 -3.70 -3.44
N VAL A 152 21.06 -3.49 -2.28
CA VAL A 152 21.38 -4.26 -1.06
C VAL A 152 20.66 -5.60 -1.14
N GLU A 153 21.40 -6.70 -1.25
CA GLU A 153 20.84 -8.05 -1.38
C GLU A 153 19.96 -8.44 -0.18
N ARG A 154 18.81 -9.07 -0.44
CA ARG A 154 17.83 -9.41 0.59
C ARG A 154 18.32 -10.59 1.45
N PRO A 155 18.16 -10.58 2.79
CA PRO A 155 18.63 -11.67 3.65
C PRO A 155 18.02 -13.06 3.39
N ASP A 156 16.83 -13.13 2.80
CA ASP A 156 16.12 -14.35 2.38
C ASP A 156 16.15 -14.55 0.85
N SER A 157 17.05 -13.83 0.16
CA SER A 157 17.38 -14.13 -1.24
C SER A 157 17.83 -15.59 -1.37
N PRO A 158 17.48 -16.30 -2.46
CA PRO A 158 18.01 -17.64 -2.73
C PRO A 158 19.54 -17.70 -2.60
N ASP A 159 20.23 -16.65 -3.03
CA ASP A 159 21.69 -16.54 -2.95
C ASP A 159 22.19 -16.30 -1.52
N ALA A 160 21.44 -15.58 -0.70
CA ALA A 160 21.76 -15.38 0.73
C ALA A 160 21.52 -16.66 1.53
N ILE A 161 20.44 -17.38 1.22
CA ILE A 161 20.11 -18.69 1.81
C ILE A 161 21.20 -19.69 1.45
N ALA A 162 21.62 -19.77 0.19
CA ALA A 162 22.69 -20.67 -0.26
C ALA A 162 24.04 -20.41 0.46
N ARG A 163 24.37 -19.14 0.75
CA ARG A 163 25.57 -18.80 1.52
C ARG A 163 25.48 -19.24 2.99
N VAL A 164 24.32 -19.07 3.62
CA VAL A 164 24.10 -19.54 5.00
C VAL A 164 24.18 -21.07 5.06
N ASP A 165 23.57 -21.78 4.10
CA ASP A 165 23.61 -23.24 4.05
C ASP A 165 25.05 -23.77 3.87
N ALA A 166 25.86 -23.11 3.03
CA ALA A 166 27.26 -23.46 2.85
C ALA A 166 28.08 -23.29 4.14
N ILE A 167 27.89 -22.17 4.86
CA ILE A 167 28.55 -21.92 6.14
C ILE A 167 28.14 -22.96 7.18
N MET A 168 26.85 -23.31 7.24
CA MET A 168 26.35 -24.31 8.19
C MET A 168 26.87 -25.72 7.89
N ALA A 169 27.02 -26.09 6.61
CA ALA A 169 27.61 -27.36 6.20
C ALA A 169 29.09 -27.44 6.59
N GLU A 170 29.85 -26.36 6.46
CA GLU A 170 31.25 -26.28 6.86
C GLU A 170 31.41 -26.44 8.38
N VAL A 171 30.61 -25.72 9.17
CA VAL A 171 30.59 -25.84 10.63
C VAL A 171 30.22 -27.25 11.10
N GLN A 172 29.29 -27.92 10.41
CA GLN A 172 28.94 -29.32 10.72
C GLN A 172 30.08 -30.29 10.38
N ALA A 173 30.78 -30.08 9.26
CA ALA A 173 31.92 -30.89 8.87
C ALA A 173 33.13 -30.72 9.80
N GLU A 174 33.33 -29.54 10.38
CA GLU A 174 34.36 -29.30 11.40
C GLU A 174 34.00 -29.95 12.75
N ARG A 175 32.73 -29.85 13.16
CA ARG A 175 32.25 -30.52 14.39
C ARG A 175 32.36 -32.04 14.30
N GLY A 176 31.97 -32.64 13.18
CA GLY A 176 32.12 -34.09 12.97
C GLY A 176 33.59 -34.55 12.96
N ARG A 177 34.51 -33.72 12.46
CA ARG A 177 35.96 -33.99 12.52
C ARG A 177 36.50 -33.90 13.94
N ALA A 178 36.06 -32.92 14.73
CA ALA A 178 36.43 -32.79 16.14
C ALA A 178 35.88 -33.96 16.99
N GLU A 179 34.66 -34.42 16.71
CA GLU A 179 34.05 -35.58 17.38
C GLU A 179 34.77 -36.90 17.02
N ALA A 180 35.24 -37.06 15.77
CA ALA A 180 36.01 -38.23 15.34
C ALA A 180 37.43 -38.28 15.94
N VAL A 181 38.04 -37.14 16.22
CA VAL A 181 39.37 -37.04 16.86
C VAL A 181 39.31 -37.25 18.37
N GLY A 182 38.16 -36.98 19.01
CA GLY A 182 37.96 -37.21 20.45
C GLY A 182 37.51 -38.62 20.85
N ALA A 183 37.22 -39.50 19.87
CA ALA A 183 36.71 -40.86 20.09
C ALA A 183 37.75 -41.98 19.81
N GLY A 184 39.01 -41.62 19.55
CA GLY A 184 40.15 -42.53 19.41
C GLY A 184 41.14 -42.40 20.56
#